data_AF-A0A7J5DDF8-F1
#
_entry.id   AF-A0A7J5DDF8-F1
#
_cell.length_a   1.000
_cell.length_b   1.000
_cell.length_c   1.000
_cell.angle_alpha   90.00
_cell.angle_beta   90.00
_cell.angle_gamma   90.00
#
_symmetry.space_group_name_H-M   'P 1'
#
loop_
_entity.id
_entity.type
_entity.pdbx_description
1 polymer ?
#
loop_
_entity_poly.entity_id
_entity_poly.type
_entity_poly.pdbx_seq_one_letter_code
_entity_poly.pdbx_strand_id
1 'polypeptide(L)'
;MVTTTALEEELRRLAGSVPDPELPVLTLEDLGVLRAVHVRDADSVEVELTPTYTGCPAVEAMSTDIERVLHEHGIREVSVRTVLSPAWSTDDISDEGRRKLREFGIAPPRGGRPPGPVALDLGPTRTAADEQEPVRCPSCGSADTELLSRFSSTACKALRRCLSCREPFDHFKEL
;
A
#
# COMPACT_ATOMS: atom_id res chain seq x y z
N MET A 1 -17.64 17.23 -10.74
CA MET A 1 -16.59 17.67 -9.79
C MET A 1 -17.29 17.95 -8.48
N VAL A 2 -17.24 17.00 -7.55
CA VAL A 2 -17.77 17.23 -6.20
C VAL A 2 -16.75 18.14 -5.52
N THR A 3 -17.14 19.37 -5.20
CA THR A 3 -16.30 20.28 -4.43
C THR A 3 -16.16 19.74 -3.02
N THR A 4 -14.99 19.17 -2.73
CA THR A 4 -14.61 18.73 -1.39
C THR A 4 -14.62 19.94 -0.46
N THR A 5 -15.25 19.80 0.70
CA THR A 5 -15.29 20.86 1.71
C THR A 5 -13.95 20.96 2.45
N ALA A 6 -13.65 22.12 3.04
CA ALA A 6 -12.43 22.29 3.84
C ALA A 6 -12.35 21.28 5.03
N LEU A 7 -13.51 20.95 5.61
CA LEU A 7 -13.63 19.94 6.66
C LEU A 7 -13.31 18.54 6.13
N GLU A 8 -13.84 18.16 4.97
CA GLU A 8 -13.51 16.87 4.35
C GLU A 8 -12.01 16.73 4.06
N GLU A 9 -11.35 17.78 3.59
CA GLU A 9 -9.90 17.76 3.38
C GLU A 9 -9.11 17.61 4.69
N GLU A 10 -9.56 18.25 5.76
CA GLU A 10 -8.96 18.11 7.09
C GLU A 10 -9.10 16.70 7.63
N LEU A 11 -10.31 16.16 7.62
CA LEU A 11 -10.59 14.79 8.05
C LEU A 11 -9.86 13.75 7.18
N ARG A 12 -9.73 14.01 5.87
CA ARG A 12 -8.96 13.17 4.96
C ARG A 12 -7.48 13.15 5.32
N ARG A 13 -6.87 14.30 5.62
CA ARG A 13 -5.46 14.36 6.08
C ARG A 13 -5.29 13.60 7.39
N LEU A 14 -6.25 13.75 8.30
CA LEU A 14 -6.20 13.11 9.60
C LEU A 14 -6.32 11.58 9.49
N ALA A 15 -7.34 11.07 8.78
CA ALA A 15 -7.49 9.64 8.50
C ALA A 15 -6.31 9.09 7.68
N GLY A 16 -5.80 9.89 6.73
CA GLY A 16 -4.63 9.55 5.92
C GLY A 16 -3.32 9.44 6.69
N SER A 17 -3.22 10.07 7.86
CA SER A 17 -2.04 10.02 8.73
C SER A 17 -1.93 8.75 9.57
N VAL A 18 -3.00 7.94 9.62
CA VAL A 18 -2.99 6.65 10.33
C VAL A 18 -1.91 5.74 9.72
N PRO A 19 -1.03 5.12 10.53
CA PRO A 19 -0.02 4.19 10.03
C PRO A 19 -0.64 2.84 9.66
N ASP A 20 -0.08 2.17 8.65
CA ASP A 20 -0.45 0.79 8.33
C ASP A 20 0.08 -0.16 9.43
N PRO A 21 -0.74 -1.07 9.97
CA PRO A 21 -0.33 -1.94 11.08
C PRO A 21 0.74 -2.98 10.68
N GLU A 22 0.85 -3.31 9.38
CA GLU A 22 1.83 -4.27 8.83
C GLU A 22 3.09 -3.58 8.28
N LEU A 23 3.01 -2.27 8.02
CA LEU A 23 4.05 -1.37 7.54
C LEU A 23 4.00 -0.04 8.32
N PRO A 24 4.36 -0.01 9.62
CA PRO A 24 4.17 1.18 10.48
C PRO A 24 4.92 2.44 10.06
N VAL A 25 5.87 2.32 9.12
CA VAL A 25 6.58 3.45 8.52
C VAL A 25 5.77 4.16 7.43
N LEU A 26 4.71 3.54 6.91
CA LEU A 26 3.82 4.10 5.90
C LEU A 26 2.49 4.49 6.52
N THR A 27 1.94 5.59 6.05
CA THR A 27 0.58 6.00 6.35
C THR A 27 -0.41 5.49 5.30
N LEU A 28 -1.71 5.55 5.61
CA LEU A 28 -2.77 5.22 4.66
C LEU A 28 -2.74 6.12 3.41
N GLU A 29 -2.31 7.37 3.59
CA GLU A 29 -2.06 8.30 2.49
C GLU A 29 -0.85 7.89 1.65
N ASP A 30 0.26 7.48 2.29
CA ASP A 30 1.45 7.02 1.56
C ASP A 30 1.15 5.83 0.64
N LEU A 31 0.30 4.92 1.12
CA LEU A 31 -0.15 3.71 0.42
C LEU A 31 -1.28 3.94 -0.59
N GLY A 32 -1.97 5.08 -0.52
CA GLY A 32 -3.14 5.36 -1.37
C GLY A 32 -4.36 4.47 -1.10
N VAL A 33 -4.47 3.91 0.11
CA VAL A 33 -5.60 3.02 0.49
C VAL A 33 -6.84 3.78 0.93
N LEU A 34 -6.71 5.06 1.30
CA LEU A 34 -7.82 5.96 1.61
C LEU A 34 -8.44 6.52 0.32
N ARG A 35 -9.65 6.06 -0.04
CA ARG A 35 -10.32 6.44 -1.29
C ARG A 35 -11.10 7.73 -1.18
N ALA A 36 -11.90 7.87 -0.13
CA ALA A 36 -12.74 9.04 0.07
C ALA A 36 -13.05 9.25 1.54
N VAL A 37 -13.35 10.51 1.88
CA VAL A 37 -13.98 10.91 3.13
C VAL A 37 -15.16 11.78 2.75
N HIS A 38 -16.35 11.39 3.22
CA HIS A 38 -17.61 12.05 2.93
C HIS A 38 -18.24 12.53 4.24
N VAL A 39 -18.44 13.84 4.36
CA VAL A 39 -19.22 14.40 5.46
C VAL A 39 -20.69 14.30 5.08
N ARG A 40 -21.47 13.51 5.83
CA ARG A 40 -22.90 13.29 5.56
C ARG A 40 -23.77 14.35 6.24
N ASP A 41 -23.48 14.63 7.51
CA ASP A 41 -24.17 15.58 8.38
C ASP A 41 -23.13 16.34 9.23
N ALA A 42 -23.58 17.27 10.09
CA ALA A 42 -22.70 18.08 10.93
C ALA A 42 -21.71 17.26 11.80
N ASP A 43 -22.12 16.06 12.23
CA ASP A 43 -21.34 15.21 13.14
C ASP A 43 -21.12 13.78 12.60
N SER A 44 -21.40 13.52 11.31
CA SER A 44 -21.38 12.17 10.72
C SER A 44 -20.46 12.09 9.49
N VAL A 45 -19.52 11.14 9.53
CA VAL A 45 -18.48 10.96 8.51
C VAL A 45 -18.44 9.51 8.01
N GLU A 46 -18.38 9.34 6.70
CA GLU A 46 -18.14 8.06 6.04
C GLU A 46 -16.76 8.07 5.39
N VAL A 47 -15.94 7.09 5.75
CA VAL A 47 -14.58 6.90 5.21
C VAL A 47 -14.57 5.67 4.32
N GLU A 48 -14.04 5.79 3.11
CA GLU A 48 -13.87 4.67 2.19
C GLU A 48 -12.42 4.20 2.17
N LEU A 49 -12.20 2.93 2.48
CA LEU A 49 -10.90 2.27 2.43
C LEU A 49 -10.88 1.19 1.35
N THR A 50 -9.76 1.05 0.65
CA THR A 50 -9.52 -0.07 -0.24
C THR A 50 -8.39 -0.96 0.29
N PRO A 51 -8.53 -2.29 0.28
CA PRO A 51 -7.45 -3.16 0.73
C PRO A 51 -6.38 -3.31 -0.34
N THR A 52 -5.11 -3.46 0.08
CA THR A 52 -4.01 -3.76 -0.85
C THR A 52 -4.16 -5.10 -1.54
N TYR A 53 -4.90 -6.05 -0.96
CA TYR A 53 -5.33 -7.28 -1.62
C TYR A 53 -6.64 -7.79 -0.99
N THR A 54 -7.40 -8.58 -1.75
CA THR A 54 -8.65 -9.17 -1.26
C THR A 54 -8.39 -10.07 -0.05
N GLY A 55 -8.94 -9.72 1.11
CA GLY A 55 -8.75 -10.45 2.37
C GLY A 55 -7.57 -9.97 3.21
N CYS A 56 -7.10 -8.74 3.01
CA CYS A 56 -6.11 -8.12 3.89
C CYS A 56 -6.66 -8.00 5.33
N PRO A 57 -6.02 -8.65 6.34
CA PRO A 57 -6.50 -8.60 7.72
C PRO A 57 -6.29 -7.23 8.37
N ALA A 58 -5.35 -6.43 7.85
CA ALA A 58 -5.05 -5.09 8.35
C ALA A 58 -6.24 -4.12 8.25
N VAL A 59 -7.23 -4.40 7.38
CA VAL A 59 -8.37 -3.50 7.13
C VAL A 59 -9.17 -3.21 8.39
N GLU A 60 -9.37 -4.21 9.24
CA GLU A 60 -10.14 -4.05 10.48
C GLU A 60 -9.38 -3.17 11.49
N ALA A 61 -8.06 -3.38 11.60
CA ALA A 61 -7.21 -2.56 12.45
C ALA A 61 -7.13 -1.10 11.95
N MET A 62 -6.93 -0.90 10.65
CA MET A 62 -6.95 0.43 10.02
C MET A 62 -8.29 1.14 10.24
N SER A 63 -9.42 0.43 10.08
CA SER A 63 -10.75 0.98 10.33
C SER A 63 -10.91 1.45 11.77
N THR A 64 -10.49 0.62 12.73
CA THR A 64 -10.53 0.95 14.16
C THR A 64 -9.67 2.17 14.50
N ASP A 65 -8.47 2.25 13.93
CA ASP A 65 -7.57 3.39 14.15
C ASP A 65 -8.09 4.69 13.54
N ILE A 66 -8.71 4.62 12.36
CA ILE A 66 -9.38 5.77 11.74
C ILE A 66 -10.55 6.26 12.61
N GLU A 67 -11.41 5.35 13.05
CA GLU A 67 -12.53 5.68 13.95
C GLU A 67 -12.03 6.38 15.21
N ARG A 68 -11.01 5.82 15.86
CA ARG A 68 -10.40 6.41 17.06
C ARG A 68 -9.88 7.82 16.81
N VAL A 69 -9.08 8.01 15.76
CA VAL A 69 -8.48 9.31 15.45
C VAL A 69 -9.54 10.36 15.10
N LEU A 70 -10.59 10.00 14.36
CA LEU A 70 -11.69 10.91 14.02
C LEU A 70 -12.57 11.24 15.23
N HIS A 71 -12.78 10.28 16.14
CA HIS A 71 -13.46 10.53 17.42
C HIS A 71 -12.66 11.47 18.34
N GLU A 72 -11.34 11.29 18.42
CA GLU A 72 -10.44 12.20 19.17
C GLU A 72 -10.49 13.64 18.62
N HIS A 73 -10.80 13.80 17.33
CA HIS A 73 -11.01 15.09 16.68
C HIS A 73 -12.43 15.67 16.89
N GLY A 74 -13.34 14.94 17.54
CA GLY A 74 -14.67 15.43 17.91
C GLY A 74 -15.81 14.99 17.00
N ILE A 75 -15.57 14.10 16.03
CA ILE A 75 -16.64 13.52 15.21
C ILE A 75 -17.42 12.49 16.04
N ARG A 76 -18.75 12.60 16.08
CA ARG A 76 -19.60 11.71 16.92
C ARG A 76 -19.89 10.38 16.24
N GLU A 77 -20.18 10.41 14.95
CA GLU A 77 -20.52 9.23 14.17
C GLU A 77 -19.50 9.04 13.05
N VAL A 78 -18.72 7.96 13.14
CA VAL A 78 -17.74 7.57 12.12
C VAL A 78 -18.14 6.21 11.58
N SER A 79 -18.17 6.08 10.26
CA SER A 79 -18.38 4.80 9.59
C SER A 79 -17.25 4.57 8.59
N VAL A 80 -16.57 3.43 8.71
CA VAL A 80 -15.52 3.04 7.75
C VAL A 80 -16.05 1.92 6.87
N ARG A 81 -16.01 2.13 5.56
CA ARG A 81 -16.48 1.17 4.56
C ARG A 81 -15.35 0.70 3.66
N THR A 82 -15.20 -0.61 3.58
CA THR A 82 -14.27 -1.24 2.63
C THR A 82 -14.88 -1.26 1.23
N VAL A 83 -14.20 -0.63 0.27
CA VAL A 83 -14.56 -0.59 -1.15
C VAL A 83 -13.56 -1.39 -1.99
N LEU A 84 -14.08 -2.25 -2.87
CA LEU A 84 -13.27 -3.09 -3.76
C LEU A 84 -13.21 -2.56 -5.20
N SER A 85 -13.92 -1.46 -5.49
CA SER A 85 -13.95 -0.83 -6.81
C SER A 85 -13.87 0.70 -6.66
N PRO A 86 -12.91 1.36 -7.34
CA PRO A 86 -11.83 0.77 -8.12
C PRO A 86 -10.85 -0.02 -7.25
N ALA A 87 -10.31 -1.11 -7.79
CA ALA A 87 -9.33 -1.93 -7.09
C ALA A 87 -8.05 -1.12 -6.82
N TRP A 88 -7.41 -1.41 -5.68
CA TRP A 88 -6.08 -0.90 -5.38
C TRP A 88 -5.03 -1.44 -6.35
N SER A 89 -4.07 -0.59 -6.72
CA SER A 89 -2.88 -0.98 -7.49
C SER A 89 -1.64 -0.36 -6.87
N THR A 90 -0.47 -0.93 -7.15
CA THR A 90 0.81 -0.37 -6.68
C THR A 90 1.09 1.04 -7.20
N ASP A 91 0.43 1.46 -8.26
CA ASP A 91 0.47 2.83 -8.77
C ASP A 91 -0.21 3.83 -7.82
N ASP A 92 -1.04 3.38 -6.87
CA ASP A 92 -1.63 4.21 -5.82
C ASP A 92 -0.60 4.63 -4.74
N ILE A 93 0.55 3.95 -4.65
CA ILE A 93 1.61 4.27 -3.68
C ILE A 93 2.32 5.56 -4.11
N SER A 94 2.33 6.55 -3.22
CA SER A 94 3.02 7.83 -3.41
C SER A 94 4.55 7.67 -3.54
N ASP A 95 5.19 8.67 -4.15
CA ASP A 95 6.67 8.72 -4.24
C ASP A 95 7.32 8.71 -2.85
N GLU A 96 6.69 9.37 -1.89
CA GLU A 96 7.12 9.39 -0.49
C GLU A 96 6.99 8.00 0.15
N GLY A 97 5.88 7.30 -0.09
CA GLY A 97 5.71 5.91 0.35
C GLY A 97 6.76 4.98 -0.25
N ARG A 98 7.07 5.12 -1.55
CA ARG A 98 8.14 4.37 -2.21
C ARG A 98 9.52 4.67 -1.62
N ARG A 99 9.78 5.92 -1.23
CA ARG A 99 11.03 6.33 -0.56
C ARG A 99 11.13 5.70 0.84
N LYS A 100 10.09 5.84 1.65
CA LYS A 100 10.01 5.27 3.01
C LYS A 100 10.19 3.75 3.02
N LEU A 101 9.59 3.04 2.05
CA LEU A 101 9.80 1.60 1.86
C LEU A 101 11.29 1.27 1.70
N ARG A 102 11.98 1.96 0.79
CA ARG A 102 13.42 1.74 0.53
C ARG A 102 14.26 1.99 1.78
N GLU A 103 13.99 3.10 2.48
CA GLU A 103 14.71 3.48 3.70
C GLU A 103 14.49 2.48 4.84
N PHE A 104 13.31 1.87 4.90
CA PHE A 104 12.99 0.82 5.87
C PHE A 104 13.57 -0.55 5.48
N GLY A 105 14.25 -0.67 4.34
CA GLY A 105 14.83 -1.95 3.89
C GLY A 105 13.85 -2.83 3.13
N ILE A 106 12.74 -2.28 2.64
CA ILE A 106 11.78 -2.99 1.78
C ILE A 106 11.94 -2.47 0.35
N ALA A 107 12.17 -3.37 -0.59
CA ALA A 107 12.18 -3.01 -2.00
C ALA A 107 10.75 -2.63 -2.43
N PRO A 108 10.50 -1.40 -2.93
CA PRO A 108 9.18 -0.99 -3.41
C PRO A 108 8.82 -1.75 -4.69
N PRO A 109 7.53 -1.82 -5.05
CA PRO A 109 7.10 -2.47 -6.26
C PRO A 109 7.70 -1.77 -7.48
N ARG A 110 7.90 -2.53 -8.56
CA ARG A 110 8.26 -1.95 -9.87
C ARG A 110 7.22 -0.95 -10.33
N GLY A 111 7.65 -0.01 -11.18
CA GLY A 111 6.75 1.01 -11.72
C GLY A 111 6.00 0.53 -12.95
N GLY A 112 4.76 1.00 -13.12
CA GLY A 112 4.09 1.08 -14.41
C GLY A 112 3.56 -0.24 -14.94
N ARG A 113 2.24 -0.41 -14.86
CA ARG A 113 1.56 -1.38 -15.72
C ARG A 113 1.68 -0.92 -17.19
N PRO A 114 2.29 -1.70 -18.09
CA PRO A 114 2.31 -1.33 -19.50
C PRO A 114 0.88 -1.26 -20.03
N PRO A 115 0.53 -0.24 -20.84
CA PRO A 115 -0.80 -0.14 -21.42
C PRO A 115 -1.03 -1.33 -22.36
N GLY A 116 -2.10 -2.10 -22.13
CA GLY A 116 -2.45 -3.25 -22.95
C GLY A 116 -2.96 -4.46 -22.15
N PRO A 117 -3.12 -5.62 -22.83
CA PRO A 117 -3.48 -6.87 -22.17
C PRO A 117 -2.37 -7.33 -21.20
N VAL A 118 -2.78 -7.90 -20.06
CA VAL A 118 -1.84 -8.50 -19.09
C VAL A 118 -1.21 -9.73 -19.71
N ALA A 119 0.10 -9.70 -19.96
CA ALA A 119 0.83 -10.86 -20.44
C ALA A 119 0.87 -11.93 -19.35
N LEU A 120 0.49 -13.16 -19.69
CA LEU A 120 0.57 -14.32 -18.81
C LEU A 120 1.79 -15.15 -19.23
N ASP A 121 2.88 -15.05 -18.47
CA ASP A 121 4.05 -15.89 -18.69
C ASP A 121 3.81 -17.30 -18.17
N LEU A 122 3.59 -18.23 -19.09
CA LEU A 122 3.49 -19.65 -18.81
C LEU A 122 4.87 -20.28 -18.94
N GLY A 123 5.60 -20.37 -17.82
CA GLY A 123 6.93 -20.96 -17.75
C GLY A 123 7.20 -21.67 -16.43
N PRO A 124 8.34 -22.37 -16.29
CA PRO A 124 8.74 -22.94 -15.01
C PRO A 124 8.76 -21.82 -13.96
N THR A 125 8.23 -22.08 -12.77
CA THR A 125 8.05 -21.11 -11.66
C THR A 125 9.32 -20.41 -11.18
N ARG A 126 10.49 -20.83 -11.67
CA ARG A 126 11.76 -20.11 -11.53
C ARG A 126 11.72 -18.91 -12.46
N THR A 127 11.35 -17.76 -11.89
CA THR A 127 11.64 -16.40 -12.35
C THR A 127 12.76 -16.36 -13.39
N ALA A 128 12.39 -16.50 -14.67
CA ALA A 128 13.10 -15.76 -15.69
C ALA A 128 12.89 -14.30 -15.27
N ALA A 129 13.99 -13.67 -14.86
CA ALA A 129 13.98 -12.27 -14.53
C ALA A 129 13.36 -11.55 -15.72
N ASP A 130 12.15 -11.01 -15.55
CA ASP A 130 11.64 -10.06 -16.51
C ASP A 130 12.64 -8.89 -16.53
N GLU A 131 13.44 -8.83 -17.61
CA GLU A 131 14.73 -8.14 -17.70
C GLU A 131 14.57 -6.62 -17.71
N GLN A 132 13.34 -6.11 -17.85
CA GLN A 132 13.13 -4.67 -18.07
C GLN A 132 13.28 -3.81 -16.80
N GLU A 133 13.03 -4.33 -15.59
CA GLU A 133 13.33 -3.59 -14.35
C GLU A 133 13.64 -4.52 -13.17
N PRO A 134 14.91 -4.78 -12.82
CA PRO A 134 15.25 -5.70 -11.73
C PRO A 134 14.87 -5.13 -10.35
N VAL A 135 14.40 -5.99 -9.44
CA VAL A 135 14.16 -5.58 -8.05
C VAL A 135 15.52 -5.37 -7.39
N ARG A 136 15.78 -4.12 -6.98
CA ARG A 136 17.05 -3.73 -6.40
C ARG A 136 17.07 -3.99 -4.89
N CYS A 137 18.20 -4.47 -4.40
CA CYS A 137 18.46 -4.60 -2.98
C CYS A 137 18.41 -3.21 -2.31
N PRO A 138 17.60 -3.02 -1.25
CA PRO A 138 17.51 -1.73 -0.57
C PRO A 138 18.79 -1.36 0.19
N SER A 139 19.60 -2.35 0.59
CA SER A 139 20.83 -2.11 1.35
C SER A 139 22.04 -1.70 0.48
N CYS A 140 22.20 -2.31 -0.71
CA CYS A 140 23.38 -2.07 -1.56
C CYS A 140 23.06 -1.62 -3.00
N GLY A 141 21.79 -1.56 -3.39
CA GLY A 141 21.36 -1.13 -4.73
C GLY A 141 21.56 -2.16 -5.86
N SER A 142 22.14 -3.31 -5.57
CA SER A 142 22.38 -4.36 -6.56
C SER A 142 21.07 -4.88 -7.17
N ALA A 143 21.09 -5.09 -8.48
CA ALA A 143 20.01 -5.71 -9.24
C ALA A 143 20.05 -7.26 -9.21
N ASP A 144 21.15 -7.83 -8.72
CA ASP A 144 21.38 -9.27 -8.68
C ASP A 144 20.66 -9.88 -7.47
N THR A 145 19.37 -10.13 -7.62
CA THR A 145 18.49 -10.59 -6.54
C THR A 145 17.67 -11.81 -6.95
N GLU A 146 17.65 -12.82 -6.10
CA GLU A 146 16.84 -14.03 -6.30
C GLU A 146 15.59 -14.02 -5.42
N LEU A 147 14.51 -14.59 -5.93
CA LEU A 147 13.27 -14.78 -5.18
C LEU A 147 13.38 -16.06 -4.34
N LEU A 148 13.26 -15.94 -3.02
CA LEU A 148 13.25 -17.09 -2.12
C LEU A 148 11.82 -17.59 -1.87
N SER A 149 10.87 -16.67 -1.69
CA SER A 149 9.46 -16.99 -1.47
C SER A 149 8.55 -15.92 -2.06
N ARG A 150 7.41 -16.36 -2.62
CA ARG A 150 6.34 -15.46 -3.14
C ARG A 150 5.53 -14.77 -2.03
N PHE A 151 5.74 -15.19 -0.79
CA PHE A 151 5.07 -14.68 0.40
C PHE A 151 6.10 -14.50 1.51
N SER A 152 6.02 -13.39 2.24
CA SER A 152 6.84 -13.12 3.41
C SER A 152 5.95 -12.96 4.65
N SER A 153 6.26 -12.03 5.55
CA SER A 153 5.46 -11.74 6.75
C SER A 153 3.99 -11.44 6.43
N THR A 154 3.73 -10.84 5.25
CA THR A 154 2.39 -10.59 4.73
C THR A 154 2.25 -11.07 3.29
N ALA A 155 1.00 -11.25 2.86
CA ALA A 155 0.71 -11.70 1.50
C ALA A 155 1.03 -10.66 0.42
N CYS A 156 1.12 -9.38 0.76
CA CYS A 156 1.56 -8.32 -0.16
C CYS A 156 3.09 -8.25 -0.33
N LYS A 157 3.87 -8.93 0.53
CA LYS A 157 5.34 -8.96 0.46
C LYS A 157 5.84 -10.31 -0.09
N ALA A 158 6.99 -10.28 -0.76
CA ALA A 158 7.77 -11.44 -1.17
C ALA A 158 9.15 -11.38 -0.50
N LEU A 159 9.74 -12.54 -0.21
CA LEU A 159 11.09 -12.62 0.37
C LEU A 159 12.12 -12.83 -0.74
N ARG A 160 13.13 -11.96 -0.79
CA ARG A 160 14.24 -12.04 -1.76
C ARG A 160 15.58 -12.07 -1.03
N ARG A 161 16.63 -12.48 -1.75
CA ARG A 161 18.02 -12.38 -1.29
C ARG A 161 18.86 -11.69 -2.35
N CYS A 162 19.68 -10.74 -1.92
CA CYS A 162 20.68 -10.13 -2.78
C CYS A 162 21.87 -11.09 -2.93
N LEU A 163 22.31 -11.36 -4.16
CA LEU A 163 23.48 -12.23 -4.38
C LEU A 163 24.81 -11.48 -4.19
N SER A 164 24.81 -10.15 -4.34
CA SER A 164 26.00 -9.31 -4.10
C SER A 164 26.35 -9.13 -2.61
N CYS A 165 25.41 -8.65 -1.78
CA CYS A 165 25.65 -8.45 -0.34
C CYS A 165 25.16 -9.61 0.55
N ARG A 166 24.42 -10.58 -0.01
CA ARG A 166 23.85 -11.75 0.70
C ARG A 166 22.73 -11.45 1.70
N GLU A 167 22.33 -10.20 1.84
CA GLU A 167 21.22 -9.81 2.72
C GLU A 167 19.86 -10.32 2.18
N PRO A 168 19.03 -10.96 3.02
CA PRO A 168 17.62 -11.16 2.73
C PRO A 168 16.85 -9.85 2.92
N PHE A 169 15.83 -9.62 2.09
CA PHE A 169 15.00 -8.42 2.18
C PHE A 169 13.58 -8.68 1.67
N ASP A 170 12.63 -7.90 2.16
CA ASP A 170 11.26 -7.91 1.69
C ASP A 170 11.10 -7.08 0.41
N HIS A 171 10.29 -7.58 -0.51
CA HIS A 171 9.85 -6.89 -1.70
C HIS A 171 8.34 -6.72 -1.66
N PHE A 172 7.85 -5.49 -1.69
CA PHE A 172 6.43 -5.22 -1.81
C PHE A 172 6.00 -5.54 -3.26
N LYS A 173 5.10 -6.51 -3.44
CA LYS A 173 4.76 -7.06 -4.75
C LYS A 173 3.89 -6.11 -5.59
N GLU A 174 4.03 -6.26 -6.90
CA GLU A 174 3.19 -5.63 -7.92
C GLU A 174 1.77 -6.24 -7.95
N LEU A 175 0.76 -5.39 -8.20
CA LEU A 175 -0.66 -5.76 -8.38
C LEU A 175 -1.32 -4.98 -9.53
#